data_AF-A0A2V9S449-F1
#
_entry.id   AF-A0A2V9S449-F1
#
_cell.length_a   1.000
_cell.length_b   1.000
_cell.length_c   1.000
_cell.angle_alpha   90.00
_cell.angle_beta   90.00
_cell.angle_gamma   90.00
#
_symmetry.space_group_name_H-M   'P 1'
#
loop_
_entity.id
_entity.type
_entity.pdbx_description
1 polymer ?
#
loop_
_entity_poly.entity_id
_entity_poly.type
_entity_poly.pdbx_seq_one_letter_code
_entity_poly.pdbx_strand_id
1 'polypeptide(L)' 'MFSYVALEDRIPADHPLRGVRKLVDAVLTGMSKDFDGLYSEVGRPSIPP' A
#
# COMPACT_ATOMS: atom_id res chain seq x y z
N MET A 1 -11.82 18.37 -5.00
CA MET A 1 -12.17 17.91 -3.64
C MET A 1 -11.75 16.45 -3.53
N PHE A 2 -10.69 16.13 -2.77
CA PHE A 2 -10.28 14.74 -2.53
C PHE A 2 -10.83 14.29 -1.18
N SER A 3 -11.38 13.08 -1.12
CA SER A 3 -11.88 12.48 0.11
C SER A 3 -10.90 11.40 0.55
N TYR A 4 -10.22 11.62 1.67
CA TYR A 4 -9.41 10.61 2.34
C TYR A 4 -10.28 9.91 3.36
N VAL A 5 -10.85 8.78 2.98
CA VAL A 5 -11.56 7.89 3.90
C VAL A 5 -10.87 6.54 3.81
N ALA A 6 -10.64 5.92 4.97
CA ALA A 6 -10.00 4.61 5.00
C ALA A 6 -10.90 3.59 4.26
N LEU A 7 -10.27 2.63 3.60
CA LEU A 7 -11.00 1.56 2.93
C LEU A 7 -11.84 0.77 3.94
N GLU A 8 -11.35 0.68 5.17
CA GLU A 8 -11.95 0.00 6.30
C GLU A 8 -13.30 0.60 6.70
N ASP A 9 -13.44 1.91 6.58
CA ASP A 9 -14.69 2.63 6.88
C ASP A 9 -15.73 2.44 5.77
N ARG A 10 -15.30 2.01 4.58
CA ARG A 10 -16.15 1.85 3.40
C ARG A 10 -16.59 0.41 3.16
N ILE A 11 -15.75 -0.55 3.53
CA ILE A 11 -15.96 -1.97 3.24
C ILE A 11 -16.09 -2.72 4.57
N PRO A 12 -17.24 -3.36 4.87
CA PRO A 12 -17.39 -4.17 6.09
C PRO A 12 -16.32 -5.27 6.21
N ALA A 13 -16.02 -5.69 7.43
CA ALA A 13 -14.99 -6.71 7.70
C ALA A 13 -15.33 -8.08 7.08
N ASP A 14 -16.62 -8.45 7.04
CA ASP A 14 -17.12 -9.71 6.48
C ASP A 14 -17.41 -9.62 4.97
N HIS A 15 -16.99 -8.53 4.31
CA HIS A 15 -17.27 -8.36 2.89
C HIS A 15 -16.35 -9.25 2.04
N PRO A 16 -16.88 -10.00 1.04
CA PRO A 16 -16.09 -10.94 0.24
C PRO A 16 -14.89 -10.27 -0.48
N LEU A 17 -15.02 -8.99 -0.86
CA LEU A 17 -13.92 -8.22 -1.46
C LEU A 17 -12.69 -8.04 -0.55
N ARG A 18 -12.81 -8.20 0.77
CA ARG A 18 -11.67 -8.15 1.69
C ARG A 18 -10.63 -9.23 1.41
N GLY A 19 -11.03 -10.34 0.78
CA GLY A 19 -10.11 -11.40 0.34
C GLY A 19 -9.06 -10.91 -0.66
N VAL A 20 -9.44 -9.98 -1.55
CA VAL A 20 -8.53 -9.43 -2.56
C VAL A 20 -7.38 -8.67 -1.90
N ARG A 21 -7.67 -7.87 -0.85
CA ARG A 21 -6.64 -7.14 -0.12
C ARG A 21 -5.61 -8.08 0.49
N LYS A 22 -6.05 -9.17 1.14
CA LYS A 22 -5.15 -10.17 1.72
C LYS A 22 -4.22 -10.80 0.67
N LEU A 23 -4.76 -11.14 -0.50
CA LEU A 23 -3.98 -11.71 -1.60
C LEU A 23 -2.92 -10.72 -2.09
N VAL A 24 -3.32 -9.48 -2.35
CA VAL A 24 -2.41 -8.43 -2.84
C VAL A 24 -1.33 -8.13 -1.80
N ASP A 25 -1.67 -8.02 -0.52
CA ASP A 25 -0.71 -7.75 0.55
C ASP A 25 0.36 -8.84 0.63
N ALA A 26 -0.01 -10.11 0.45
CA ALA A 26 0.95 -11.22 0.43
C ALA A 26 1.90 -11.13 -0.76
N VAL A 27 1.38 -10.84 -1.96
CA VAL A 27 2.19 -10.67 -3.18
C VAL A 27 3.16 -9.49 -3.03
N LEU A 28 2.67 -8.33 -2.60
CA LEU A 28 3.49 -7.14 -2.43
C LEU A 28 4.56 -7.32 -1.35
N THR A 29 4.23 -8.03 -0.26
CA THR A 29 5.22 -8.37 0.78
C THR A 29 6.36 -9.21 0.19
N GLY A 30 6.05 -10.17 -0.69
CA GLY A 30 7.05 -10.97 -1.39
C GLY A 30 7.96 -10.15 -2.31
N MET A 31 7.43 -9.07 -2.88
CA MET A 31 8.16 -8.16 -3.78
C MET A 31 8.91 -7.04 -3.05
N SER A 32 8.74 -6.89 -1.73
CA SER A 32 9.27 -5.74 -0.98
C SER A 32 10.77 -5.57 -1.17
N LYS A 33 11.55 -6.66 -1.12
CA LYS A 33 13.01 -6.60 -1.29
C LYS A 33 13.44 -6.11 -2.67
N ASP A 34 12.73 -6.52 -3.70
CA ASP A 34 13.01 -6.08 -5.08
C ASP A 34 12.72 -4.59 -5.22
N PHE A 35 11.62 -4.12 -4.60
CA PHE A 35 11.29 -2.70 -4.56
C PHE A 35 12.30 -1.89 -3.74
N ASP A 36 12.73 -2.38 -2.59
CA ASP A 36 13.73 -1.71 -1.75
C ASP A 36 15.02 -1.43 -2.54
N GLY A 37 15.45 -2.37 -3.39
CA GLY A 37 16.61 -2.18 -4.27
C GLY A 37 16.38 -1.19 -5.43
N LEU A 38 15.13 -0.90 -5.79
CA LEU A 38 14.78 0.06 -6.85
C LEU A 38 14.61 1.48 -6.31
N TYR A 39 14.33 1.65 -5.01
CA TYR A 39 14.12 2.95 -4.40
C TYR A 39 15.40 3.54 -3.80
N SER A 40 15.54 4.86 -3.86
CA SER A 40 16.66 5.59 -3.23
C SER A 40 16.55 5.51 -1.71
N GLU A 41 17.62 5.11 -1.03
CA GLU A 41 17.71 5.10 0.44
C GLU A 41 17.57 6.50 1.05
N VAL A 42 18.00 7.53 0.32
CA VAL A 42 17.99 8.94 0.77
C VAL A 42 16.69 9.65 0.35
N GLY A 43 15.81 8.98 -0.39
CA GLY A 43 14.62 9.59 -0.98
C GLY A 43 14.94 10.48 -2.18
N ARG A 44 14.04 11.43 -2.49
CA ARG A 44 14.26 12.46 -3.51
C ARG A 44 14.90 13.70 -2.88
N PRO A 45 16.17 14.04 -3.17
CA PRO A 45 16.84 15.21 -2.58
C PRO A 45 16.12 16.54 -2.81
N SER A 46 15.29 16.61 -3.86
CA SER A 46 14.50 17.80 -4.22
C SER A 46 13.21 17.99 -3.40
N ILE A 47 12.87 17.07 -2.49
CA ILE A 47 11.71 17.18 -1.60
C ILE A 47 12.24 17.47 -0.19
N PRO A 48 12.20 18.73 0.27
CA PRO A 48 12.60 19.06 1.63
C PRO A 48 11.60 18.47 2.66
N PRO A 49 12.05 18.20 3.90
CA PRO A 49 11.25 17.57 4.94
C PRO A 49 10.05 18.42 5.39
#